data_AF-A0A6V7K3D8-F1
#
_entry.id   AF-A0A6V7K3D8-F1
#
_cell.length_a   1.000
_cell.length_b   1.000
_cell.length_c   1.000
_cell.angle_alpha   90.00
_cell.angle_beta   90.00
_cell.angle_gamma   90.00
#
_symmetry.space_group_name_H-M   'P 1'
#
loop_
_entity.id
_entity.type
_entity.pdbx_description
1 polymer ?
#
loop_
_entity_poly.entity_id
_entity_poly.type
_entity_poly.pdbx_seq_one_letter_code
_entity_poly.pdbx_strand_id
1 'polypeptide(L)' 'VREQPEPDRNNEERVREFFRKLAGDDMEVDWMELKEILDYAMAK' A
#
# COMPACT_ATOMS: atom_id res chain seq x y z
N VAL A 1 10.34 13.57 21.00
CA VAL A 1 8.98 13.11 20.63
C VAL A 1 9.09 12.65 19.18
N ARG A 2 8.81 11.38 18.86
CA ARG A 2 8.79 10.92 17.47
C ARG A 2 7.62 11.63 16.80
N GLU A 3 7.91 12.58 15.93
CA GLU A 3 6.93 13.17 15.03
C GLU A 3 6.41 12.03 14.16
N GLN A 4 5.27 11.45 14.53
CA GLN A 4 4.52 10.65 13.58
C GLN A 4 4.07 11.63 12.52
N PRO A 5 4.49 11.48 11.25
CA PRO A 5 3.97 12.34 10.20
C PRO A 5 2.45 12.22 10.26
N GLU A 6 1.75 13.37 10.37
CA GLU A 6 0.30 13.38 10.31
C GLU A 6 -0.11 12.57 9.08
N PRO A 7 -0.99 11.57 9.22
CA PRO A 7 -1.39 10.75 8.09
C PRO A 7 -2.03 11.68 7.07
N ASP A 8 -1.28 11.93 6.00
CA ASP A 8 -1.74 12.70 4.87
C ASP A 8 -2.95 11.92 4.30
N ARG A 9 -4.17 12.39 4.61
CA ARG A 9 -5.42 11.71 4.25
C ARG A 9 -5.48 11.41 2.75
N ASN A 10 -4.85 12.26 1.94
CA ASN A 10 -4.73 12.07 0.50
C ASN A 10 -3.87 10.85 0.14
N ASN A 11 -2.83 10.55 0.92
CA ASN A 11 -2.03 9.35 0.73
C ASN A 11 -2.78 8.09 1.17
N GLU A 12 -3.54 8.13 2.27
CA GLU A 12 -4.34 6.97 2.70
C GLU A 12 -5.38 6.54 1.66
N GLU A 13 -6.10 7.48 1.05
CA GLU A 13 -7.07 7.18 0.00
C GLU A 13 -6.42 6.58 -1.25
N ARG A 14 -5.28 7.15 -1.68
CA ARG A 14 -4.52 6.63 -2.82
C ARG A 14 -4.00 5.22 -2.57
N VAL A 15 -3.50 4.95 -1.36
CA VAL A 15 -3.06 3.62 -0.94
C VAL A 15 -4.24 2.64 -0.94
N ARG A 16 -5.40 3.04 -0.39
CA ARG A 16 -6.61 2.21 -0.40
C ARG A 16 -7.10 1.88 -1.81
N GLU A 17 -7.14 2.83 -2.72
CA GLU A 17 -7.53 2.57 -4.11
C GLU A 17 -6.54 1.65 -4.82
N PHE A 18 -5.24 1.80 -4.54
CA PHE A 18 -4.21 0.93 -5.09
C PHE A 18 -4.42 -0.52 -4.65
N PHE A 19 -4.63 -0.74 -3.34
CA PHE A 19 -4.90 -2.07 -2.81
C PHE A 19 -6.23 -2.65 -3.27
N ARG A 20 -7.28 -1.84 -3.48
CA ARG A 20 -8.53 -2.33 -4.09
C ARG A 20 -8.36 -2.80 -5.53
N LYS A 21 -7.55 -2.09 -6.32
CA LYS A 21 -7.26 -2.51 -7.69
C LYS A 21 -6.38 -3.76 -7.72
N LEU A 22 -5.44 -3.87 -6.80
CA LEU A 22 -4.58 -5.04 -6.64
C LEU A 22 -5.38 -6.28 -6.21
N ALA A 23 -6.34 -6.09 -5.29
CA ALA A 23 -7.15 -7.17 -4.72
C ALA A 23 -8.28 -7.67 -5.63
N GLY A 24 -8.53 -7.03 -6.78
CA GLY A 24 -9.58 -7.46 -7.71
C GLY A 24 -10.99 -7.55 -7.10
N ASP A 25 -11.79 -8.48 -7.64
CA ASP A 25 -13.21 -8.63 -7.30
C ASP A 25 -13.46 -9.45 -6.02
N ASP A 26 -12.50 -10.29 -5.60
CA ASP A 26 -12.60 -11.13 -4.39
C ASP A 26 -12.04 -10.44 -3.14
N MET A 27 -11.44 -9.26 -3.30
CA MET A 27 -10.77 -8.51 -2.23
C MET A 27 -9.57 -9.27 -1.63
N GLU A 28 -9.01 -10.26 -2.34
CA GLU A 28 -7.83 -10.99 -1.91
C GLU A 28 -6.58 -10.43 -2.58
N VAL A 29 -5.55 -10.16 -1.78
CA VAL A 29 -4.25 -9.71 -2.29
C VAL A 29 -3.28 -10.89 -2.20
N ASP A 30 -2.67 -11.25 -3.33
CA ASP A 30 -1.56 -12.20 -3.32
C ASP A 30 -0.38 -11.59 -2.56
N TRP A 31 0.00 -12.26 -1.46
CA TRP A 31 1.06 -11.82 -0.57
C TRP A 31 2.44 -11.87 -1.24
N MET A 32 2.63 -12.67 -2.29
CA MET A 32 3.88 -12.71 -3.08
C MET A 32 4.02 -11.46 -3.95
N GLU A 33 2.98 -11.08 -4.70
CA GLU A 33 3.00 -9.85 -5.51
C GLU A 33 3.14 -8.59 -4.64
N LEU A 34 2.44 -8.56 -3.50
CA LEU A 34 2.59 -7.48 -2.53
C LEU A 34 4.02 -7.37 -2.02
N LYS A 35 4.64 -8.51 -1.69
CA LYS A 35 6.03 -8.57 -1.24
C LYS A 35 6.98 -8.04 -2.32
N GLU A 36 6.79 -8.41 -3.59
CA GLU A 36 7.62 -7.90 -4.69
C GLU A 36 7.49 -6.38 -4.89
N ILE A 37 6.27 -5.84 -4.80
CA ILE A 37 6.02 -4.39 -4.89
C ILE A 37 6.70 -3.64 -3.73
N LEU A 38 6.57 -4.17 -2.51
CA LEU A 38 7.19 -3.58 -1.32
C LEU A 38 8.71 -3.66 -1.38
N ASP A 39 9.26 -4.81 -1.79
CA ASP A 39 10.70 -5.00 -1.96
C ASP A 39 11.26 -4.01 -2.99
N TYR A 40 10.54 -3.77 -4.09
CA TYR A 40 10.91 -2.78 -5.10
C TYR A 40 10.90 -1.34 -4.55
N ALA A 41 9.88 -0.98 -3.77
CA ALA A 41 9.76 0.35 -3.16
C ALA A 41 10.80 0.60 -2.06
N MET A 42 11.16 -0.44 -1.28
CA MET A 42 12.13 -0.37 -0.19
C MET A 42 13.59 -0.47 -0.66
N ALA A 43 13.84 -1.04 -1.84
CA ALA A 43 15.19 -1.11 -2.42
C ALA A 43 15.72 0.26 -2.90
N LYS A 44 14.94 1.34 -2.75
CA LYS A 44 15.28 2.70 -3.18
C LYS A 44 15.36 3.69 -2.03
#